data_AF-A0A1Y4WP44-F1
#
_entry.id   AF-A0A1Y4WP44-F1
#
_cell.length_a   1.000
_cell.length_b   1.000
_cell.length_c   1.000
_cell.angle_alpha   90.00
_cell.angle_beta   90.00
_cell.angle_gamma   90.00
#
_symmetry.space_group_name_H-M   'P 1'
#
loop_
_entity.id
_entity.type
_entity.pdbx_description
1 polymer ?
#
loop_
_entity_poly.entity_id
_entity_poly.type
_entity_poly.pdbx_seq_one_letter_code
_entity_poly.pdbx_strand_id
1 'polypeptide(L)'
;MPVRGRFDRPAELTGPEPVLTDTQSALELAMTARYAAGADRLLVDKAAVAEDFFILSTGLAGEILQKFVNYQVKMAVYGDFSRYTSKPLRDFIYESNQGEHFWFVPTREEALRRLTEG
;
A
#
# COMPACT_ATOMS: atom_id res chain seq x y z
N MET A 1 -20.17 -4.84 -25.72
CA MET A 1 -19.81 -5.33 -24.37
C MET A 1 -18.34 -5.02 -24.15
N PRO A 2 -17.93 -4.03 -23.34
CA PRO A 2 -16.51 -3.87 -23.06
C PRO A 2 -16.09 -4.99 -22.09
N VAL A 3 -15.04 -5.71 -22.47
CA VAL A 3 -14.37 -6.73 -21.66
C VAL A 3 -13.80 -6.02 -20.43
N ARG A 4 -14.34 -6.29 -19.24
CA ARG A 4 -13.64 -5.94 -17.99
C ARG A 4 -12.39 -6.81 -17.94
N GLY A 5 -11.22 -6.20 -18.10
CA GLY A 5 -9.94 -6.87 -17.88
C GLY A 5 -9.96 -7.51 -16.50
N ARG A 6 -9.52 -8.76 -16.41
CA ARG A 6 -9.43 -9.50 -15.15
C ARG A 6 -8.21 -8.96 -14.38
N PHE A 7 -8.39 -7.86 -13.64
CA PHE A 7 -7.40 -7.33 -12.68
C PHE A 7 -7.44 -8.16 -11.38
N ASP A 8 -7.38 -9.48 -11.48
CA ASP A 8 -7.68 -10.40 -10.35
C ASP A 8 -6.48 -10.64 -9.42
N ARG A 9 -5.26 -10.26 -9.83
CA ARG A 9 -4.05 -10.51 -9.04
C ARG A 9 -3.33 -9.19 -8.72
N PRO A 10 -3.17 -8.85 -7.43
CA PRO A 10 -2.33 -7.73 -7.02
C PRO A 10 -0.89 -7.88 -7.51
N ALA A 11 -0.25 -6.76 -7.85
CA ALA A 11 1.19 -6.72 -8.02
C ALA A 11 1.85 -6.74 -6.64
N GLU A 12 2.87 -7.57 -6.47
CA GLU A 12 3.53 -7.76 -5.19
C GLU A 12 4.90 -7.09 -5.15
N LEU A 13 5.12 -6.24 -4.15
CA LEU A 13 6.39 -5.56 -3.88
C LEU A 13 7.06 -6.21 -2.67
N THR A 14 8.16 -6.91 -2.91
CA THR A 14 8.98 -7.56 -1.88
C THR A 14 10.45 -7.24 -2.08
N GLY A 15 11.24 -7.31 -1.02
CA GLY A 15 12.69 -7.10 -1.09
C GLY A 15 13.28 -6.65 0.24
N PRO A 16 14.61 -6.76 0.42
CA PRO A 16 15.29 -6.35 1.65
C PRO A 16 15.46 -4.82 1.75
N GLU A 17 15.26 -4.10 0.66
CA GLU A 17 15.48 -2.65 0.57
C GLU A 17 14.17 -1.89 0.33
N PRO A 18 13.99 -0.72 0.98
CA PRO A 18 12.86 0.16 0.70
C PRO A 18 12.86 0.63 -0.75
N VAL A 19 11.71 0.45 -1.42
CA VAL A 19 11.49 0.91 -2.80
C VAL A 19 10.43 2.01 -2.83
N LEU A 20 9.48 1.99 -1.88
CA LEU A 20 8.54 3.08 -1.64
C LEU A 20 9.16 4.07 -0.64
N THR A 21 9.99 4.98 -1.15
CA THR A 21 10.80 5.90 -0.35
C THR A 21 10.29 7.34 -0.35
N ASP A 22 9.55 7.72 -1.38
CA ASP A 22 9.12 9.09 -1.62
C ASP A 22 7.91 9.14 -2.57
N THR A 23 7.51 10.35 -2.94
CA THR A 23 6.37 10.58 -3.82
C THR A 23 6.63 10.25 -5.29
N GLN A 24 7.89 10.22 -5.72
CA GLN A 24 8.28 9.87 -7.08
C GLN A 24 8.23 8.35 -7.26
N SER A 25 8.88 7.61 -6.37
CA SER A 25 8.82 6.14 -6.32
C SER A 25 7.39 5.63 -6.20
N ALA A 26 6.53 6.29 -5.42
CA ALA A 26 5.10 5.99 -5.38
C ALA A 26 4.43 6.14 -6.75
N LEU A 27 4.72 7.22 -7.49
CA LEU A 27 4.15 7.43 -8.82
C LEU A 27 4.66 6.37 -9.82
N GLU A 28 5.94 6.05 -9.79
CA GLU A 28 6.56 5.02 -10.63
C GLU A 28 5.94 3.64 -10.35
N LEU A 29 5.72 3.28 -9.08
CA LEU A 29 5.04 2.04 -8.68
C LEU A 29 3.59 2.00 -9.17
N ALA A 30 2.84 3.10 -9.02
CA ALA A 30 1.45 3.19 -9.51
C ALA A 30 1.37 3.01 -11.03
N MET A 31 2.28 3.64 -11.79
CA MET A 31 2.36 3.47 -13.24
C MET A 31 2.77 2.05 -13.62
N THR A 32 3.77 1.49 -12.96
CA THR A 32 4.27 0.13 -13.24
C THR A 32 3.19 -0.91 -12.99
N ALA A 33 2.50 -0.83 -11.85
CA ALA A 33 1.39 -1.74 -11.54
C ALA A 33 0.29 -1.65 -12.62
N ARG A 34 -0.12 -0.44 -12.98
CA ARG A 34 -1.22 -0.23 -13.92
C ARG A 34 -0.89 -0.63 -15.36
N TYR A 35 0.28 -0.25 -15.85
CA TYR A 35 0.64 -0.40 -17.27
C TYR A 35 1.43 -1.66 -17.57
N ALA A 36 2.34 -2.08 -16.67
CA ALA A 36 3.16 -3.26 -16.89
C ALA A 36 2.51 -4.53 -16.32
N ALA A 37 1.96 -4.46 -15.10
CA ALA A 37 1.35 -5.62 -14.47
C ALA A 37 -0.16 -5.76 -14.75
N GLY A 38 -0.80 -4.71 -15.30
CA GLY A 38 -2.25 -4.68 -15.44
C GLY A 38 -2.93 -4.93 -14.10
N ALA A 39 -2.50 -4.21 -13.06
CA ALA A 39 -2.98 -4.30 -11.68
C ALA A 39 -3.25 -2.89 -11.12
N ASP A 40 -4.34 -2.75 -10.39
CA ASP A 40 -4.72 -1.56 -9.63
C ASP A 40 -4.56 -1.77 -8.11
N ARG A 41 -3.99 -2.91 -7.72
CA ARG A 41 -3.83 -3.37 -6.34
C ARG A 41 -2.38 -3.73 -6.08
N LEU A 42 -1.83 -3.20 -4.99
CA LEU A 42 -0.47 -3.44 -4.53
C LEU A 42 -0.46 -4.26 -3.23
N LEU A 43 0.18 -5.42 -3.25
CA LEU A 43 0.52 -6.20 -2.06
C LEU A 43 1.96 -5.88 -1.69
N VAL A 44 2.21 -5.29 -0.53
CA VAL A 44 3.50 -4.66 -0.22
C VAL A 44 4.07 -5.25 1.06
N ASP A 45 5.28 -5.79 1.00
CA ASP A 45 6.05 -6.10 2.20
C ASP A 45 6.39 -4.79 2.92
N LYS A 46 6.17 -4.72 4.24
CA LYS A 46 6.58 -3.57 5.05
C LYS A 46 8.06 -3.23 4.85
N ALA A 47 8.93 -4.22 4.63
CA ALA A 47 10.36 -3.99 4.37
C ALA A 47 10.62 -3.17 3.09
N ALA A 48 9.70 -3.18 2.13
CA ALA A 48 9.79 -2.39 0.91
C ALA A 48 9.32 -0.93 1.07
N VAL A 49 8.86 -0.53 2.27
CA VAL A 49 8.41 0.83 2.59
C VAL A 49 9.42 1.50 3.49
N ALA A 50 9.82 2.73 3.16
CA ALA A 50 10.76 3.48 3.99
C ALA A 50 10.20 3.79 5.38
N GLU A 51 11.06 3.83 6.39
CA GLU A 51 10.67 4.09 7.78
C GLU A 51 9.93 5.42 7.95
N ASP A 52 10.33 6.44 7.18
CA ASP A 52 9.77 7.79 7.20
C ASP A 52 8.27 7.82 6.86
N PHE A 53 7.77 6.81 6.15
CA PHE A 53 6.33 6.62 5.91
C PHE A 53 5.58 6.43 7.23
N PHE A 54 6.17 5.70 8.18
CA PHE A 54 5.55 5.40 9.47
C PHE A 54 5.76 6.51 10.51
N ILE A 55 6.48 7.57 10.16
CA ILE A 55 6.66 8.77 10.98
C ILE A 55 5.70 9.84 10.48
N LEU A 56 4.45 9.85 10.95
CA LEU A 56 3.38 10.70 10.37
C LEU A 56 3.70 12.20 10.32
N SER A 57 4.58 12.71 11.19
CA SER A 57 5.01 14.11 11.17
C SER A 57 5.85 14.49 9.96
N THR A 58 6.37 13.53 9.19
CA THR A 58 7.07 13.79 7.91
C THR A 58 6.11 14.24 6.82
N GLY A 59 4.81 13.95 6.95
CA GLY A 59 3.82 14.16 5.89
C GLY A 59 3.87 13.12 4.75
N LEU A 60 4.91 12.28 4.70
CA LEU A 60 5.19 11.41 3.56
C LEU A 60 4.06 10.40 3.29
N ALA A 61 3.50 9.78 4.34
CA ALA A 61 2.38 8.86 4.18
C ALA A 61 1.17 9.55 3.52
N GLY A 62 0.83 10.77 3.94
CA GLY A 62 -0.28 11.52 3.37
C GLY A 62 -0.08 11.80 1.87
N GLU A 63 1.11 12.25 1.50
CA GLU A 63 1.44 12.57 0.11
C GLU A 63 1.41 11.32 -0.81
N ILE A 64 1.97 10.20 -0.34
CA ILE A 64 1.96 8.93 -1.08
C ILE A 64 0.53 8.38 -1.21
N LEU A 65 -0.21 8.30 -0.10
CA LEU A 65 -1.57 7.75 -0.12
C LEU A 65 -2.51 8.61 -0.96
N GLN A 66 -2.40 9.94 -0.91
CA GLN A 66 -3.18 10.82 -1.77
C GLN A 66 -2.92 10.56 -3.26
N LYS A 67 -1.67 10.32 -3.65
CA LYS A 67 -1.36 9.92 -5.03
C LYS A 67 -2.04 8.60 -5.39
N PHE A 68 -1.94 7.57 -4.54
CA PHE A 68 -2.59 6.29 -4.82
C PHE A 68 -4.11 6.42 -4.99
N VAL A 69 -4.78 7.25 -4.17
CA VAL A 69 -6.20 7.57 -4.39
C VAL A 69 -6.42 8.22 -5.76
N ASN A 70 -5.64 9.26 -6.12
CA ASN A 70 -5.77 9.97 -7.39
C ASN A 70 -5.57 9.05 -8.62
N TYR A 71 -4.71 8.04 -8.50
CA TYR A 71 -4.44 7.07 -9.56
C TYR A 71 -5.29 5.81 -9.49
N GLN A 72 -6.25 5.74 -8.54
CA GLN A 72 -7.13 4.61 -8.29
C GLN A 72 -6.39 3.31 -7.95
N VAL A 73 -5.28 3.43 -7.22
CA VAL A 73 -4.48 2.31 -6.72
C VAL A 73 -4.87 1.99 -5.28
N LYS A 74 -5.19 0.72 -5.02
CA LYS A 74 -5.35 0.17 -3.67
C LYS A 74 -4.05 -0.46 -3.20
N MET A 75 -3.76 -0.43 -1.89
CA MET A 75 -2.52 -1.01 -1.34
C MET A 75 -2.79 -1.71 -0.01
N ALA A 76 -2.21 -2.90 0.17
CA ALA A 76 -2.14 -3.55 1.48
C ALA A 76 -0.68 -3.81 1.84
N VAL A 77 -0.23 -3.23 2.94
CA VAL A 77 1.11 -3.42 3.51
C VAL A 77 1.05 -4.51 4.56
N TYR A 78 1.86 -5.55 4.41
CA TYR A 78 1.96 -6.63 5.39
C TYR A 78 3.27 -6.62 6.15
N GLY A 79 3.22 -6.90 7.45
CA GLY A 79 4.41 -7.05 8.29
C GLY A 79 4.17 -6.69 9.75
N ASP A 80 5.26 -6.70 10.54
CA ASP A 80 5.17 -6.43 11.98
C ASP A 80 5.12 -4.92 12.27
N PHE A 81 4.01 -4.44 12.83
CA PHE A 81 3.82 -3.06 13.28
C PHE A 81 3.95 -2.89 14.80
N SER A 82 4.24 -3.97 15.55
CA SER A 82 4.24 -3.97 17.03
C SER A 82 5.28 -3.02 17.66
N ARG A 83 6.39 -2.77 16.95
CA ARG A 83 7.42 -1.80 17.39
C ARG A 83 6.90 -0.36 17.45
N TYR A 84 5.82 -0.05 16.75
CA TYR A 84 5.25 1.29 16.74
C TYR A 84 4.29 1.50 17.90
N THR A 85 4.73 2.29 18.87
CA THR A 85 3.98 2.54 20.10
C THR A 85 3.22 3.86 20.10
N SER A 86 3.46 4.72 19.10
CA SER A 86 2.83 6.05 19.05
C SER A 86 1.33 5.96 18.77
N LYS A 87 0.52 6.69 19.56
CA LYS A 87 -0.93 6.77 19.36
C LYS A 87 -1.32 7.25 17.96
N PRO A 88 -0.72 8.33 17.40
CA PRO A 88 -1.09 8.80 16.06
C PRO A 88 -0.95 7.74 14.97
N LEU A 89 0.16 6.98 14.95
CA LEU A 89 0.34 5.95 13.94
C LEU A 89 -0.62 4.77 14.14
N ARG A 90 -0.87 4.37 15.40
CA ARG A 90 -1.83 3.32 15.71
C ARG A 90 -3.24 3.70 15.28
N ASP A 91 -3.67 4.93 15.54
CA ASP A 91 -4.96 5.45 15.13
C ASP A 91 -5.04 5.48 13.58
N PHE A 92 -4.00 5.98 12.90
CA PHE A 92 -3.91 5.98 11.43
C PHE A 92 -4.02 4.58 10.81
N ILE A 93 -3.30 3.60 11.35
CA ILE A 93 -3.35 2.20 10.90
C ILE A 93 -4.76 1.62 11.12
N TYR A 94 -5.34 1.87 12.30
CA TYR A 94 -6.68 1.41 12.63
C TYR A 94 -7.73 1.99 11.69
N GLU A 95 -7.73 3.30 11.48
CA GLU A 95 -8.64 4.02 10.57
C GLU A 95 -8.47 3.55 9.12
N SER A 96 -7.22 3.44 8.65
CA SER A 96 -6.93 2.91 7.31
C SER A 96 -7.54 1.53 7.11
N ASN A 97 -7.38 0.63 8.10
CA ASN A 97 -7.90 -0.74 8.04
C ASN A 97 -9.45 -0.84 8.04
N GLN A 98 -10.17 0.24 8.39
CA GLN A 98 -11.63 0.33 8.24
C GLN A 98 -12.07 0.89 6.89
N GLY A 99 -11.13 1.45 6.11
CA GLY A 99 -11.39 1.99 4.77
C GLY A 99 -11.32 0.94 3.66
N GLU A 100 -11.39 1.44 2.42
CA GLU A 100 -11.50 0.62 1.20
C GLU A 100 -10.27 0.68 0.28
N HIS A 101 -9.28 1.52 0.62
CA HIS A 101 -8.14 1.80 -0.24
C HIS A 101 -6.83 1.24 0.31
N PHE A 102 -6.63 1.29 1.63
CA PHE A 102 -5.35 1.04 2.26
C PHE A 102 -5.49 0.13 3.47
N TRP A 103 -4.65 -0.89 3.58
CA TRP A 103 -4.62 -1.79 4.73
C TRP A 103 -3.19 -2.00 5.23
N PHE A 104 -3.04 -2.13 6.54
CA PHE A 104 -1.78 -2.39 7.23
C PHE A 104 -2.01 -3.55 8.20
N VAL A 105 -1.55 -4.74 7.83
CA VAL A 105 -1.96 -6.00 8.49
C VAL A 105 -0.76 -6.90 8.77
N PRO A 106 -0.83 -7.81 9.76
CA PRO A 106 0.35 -8.55 10.20
C PRO A 106 0.86 -9.59 9.19
N THR A 107 0.01 -10.08 8.28
CA THR A 107 0.35 -11.19 7.40
C THR A 107 0.06 -10.89 5.93
N ARG A 108 0.87 -11.47 5.05
CA ARG A 108 0.68 -11.41 3.60
C ARG A 108 -0.68 -11.96 3.17
N GLU A 109 -1.14 -13.02 3.82
CA GLU A 109 -2.43 -13.66 3.54
C GLU A 109 -3.61 -12.73 3.84
N GLU A 110 -3.57 -12.03 4.99
CA GLU A 110 -4.59 -11.04 5.32
C GLU A 110 -4.58 -9.87 4.34
N ALA A 111 -3.38 -9.39 3.96
CA ALA A 111 -3.25 -8.30 3.00
C ALA A 111 -3.81 -8.68 1.62
N LEU A 112 -3.51 -9.89 1.16
CA LEU A 112 -4.06 -10.42 -0.08
C LEU A 112 -5.58 -10.51 0.00
N ARG A 113 -6.12 -11.06 1.09
CA ARG A 113 -7.56 -11.19 1.32
C ARG A 113 -8.27 -9.83 1.23
N ARG A 114 -7.75 -8.81 1.92
CA ARG A 114 -8.28 -7.44 1.87
C ARG A 114 -8.33 -6.87 0.46
N LEU A 115 -7.31 -7.14 -0.35
CA LEU A 115 -7.24 -6.64 -1.73
C LEU A 115 -8.22 -7.36 -2.68
N THR A 116 -8.53 -8.63 -2.43
CA THR A 116 -9.40 -9.43 -3.31
C THR A 116 -10.87 -9.40 -2.91
N GLU A 117 -11.17 -9.18 -1.64
CA GLU A 117 -12.54 -9.15 -1.12
C GLU A 117 -13.16 -7.73 -1.14
N GLY A 118 -12.35 -6.69 -1.40
CA GLY A 118 -12.75 -5.28 -1.41
C GLY A 118 -12.75 -4.59 -2.78
#